data_AF-A0A971NJF2-F1
#
_entry.id   AF-A0A971NJF2-F1
#
_cell.length_a   1.000
_cell.length_b   1.000
_cell.length_c   1.000
_cell.angle_alpha   90.00
_cell.angle_beta   90.00
_cell.angle_gamma   90.00
#
_symmetry.space_group_name_H-M   'P 1'
#
loop_
_entity.id
_entity.type
_entity.pdbx_description
1 polymer ?
#
loop_
_entity_poly.entity_id
_entity_poly.type
_entity_poly.pdbx_seq_one_letter_code
_entity_poly.pdbx_strand_id
1 'polypeptide(L)' 'MLRAAQEVARIKGIDRSGYRLVINSGEHGTQIVKHLHLHVMGGRQLTSDMG' A
#
# COMPACT_ATOMS: atom_id res chain seq x y z
N MET A 1 -8.56 -2.33 8.39
CA MET A 1 -7.69 -1.94 7.27
C MET A 1 -6.56 -2.95 7.02
N LEU A 2 -5.63 -3.21 7.95
CA LEU A 2 -4.49 -4.12 7.72
C LEU A 2 -4.88 -5.56 7.35
N ARG A 3 -5.85 -6.18 8.04
CA ARG A 3 -6.35 -7.51 7.68
C ARG A 3 -6.96 -7.56 6.27
N ALA A 4 -7.72 -6.54 5.91
CA ALA A 4 -8.27 -6.42 4.57
C ALA A 4 -7.17 -6.25 3.52
N ALA A 5 -6.11 -5.49 3.84
CA ALA A 5 -4.95 -5.33 2.95
C ALA A 5 -4.19 -6.65 2.73
N GLN A 6 -3.98 -7.45 3.79
CA GLN A 6 -3.41 -8.79 3.70
C GLN A 6 -4.25 -9.71 2.82
N GLU A 7 -5.58 -9.68 2.99
CA GLU A 7 -6.50 -10.47 2.17
C GLU A 7 -6.49 -10.03 0.71
N VAL A 8 -6.47 -8.72 0.44
CA VAL A 8 -6.33 -8.18 -0.93
C VAL A 8 -5.00 -8.62 -1.55
N ALA A 9 -3.90 -8.59 -0.79
CA ALA A 9 -2.60 -9.07 -1.27
C ALA A 9 -2.63 -10.56 -1.64
N ARG A 10 -3.32 -11.39 -0.84
CA ARG A 10 -3.55 -12.81 -1.14
C ARG A 10 -4.40 -13.01 -2.40
N ILE A 11 -5.53 -12.29 -2.52
CA ILE A 11 -6.42 -12.33 -3.69
C ILE A 11 -5.67 -11.91 -4.97
N LYS A 12 -4.75 -10.95 -4.86
CA LYS A 12 -3.93 -10.47 -5.99
C LYS A 12 -2.66 -11.29 -6.24
N GLY A 13 -2.38 -12.31 -5.43
CA GLY A 13 -1.22 -13.20 -5.61
C GLY A 13 0.13 -12.54 -5.33
N ILE A 14 0.17 -11.49 -4.51
CA ILE A 14 1.40 -10.75 -4.16
C ILE A 14 1.84 -10.97 -2.70
N ASP A 15 1.14 -11.81 -1.95
CA ASP A 15 1.40 -12.07 -0.53
C ASP A 15 2.76 -12.74 -0.26
N ARG A 16 3.21 -13.61 -1.19
CA ARG A 16 4.47 -14.36 -1.06
C ARG A 16 5.69 -13.62 -1.58
N SER A 17 5.54 -12.91 -2.70
CA SER A 17 6.61 -12.09 -3.29
C SER A 17 6.84 -10.78 -2.54
N GLY A 18 5.87 -10.37 -1.72
CA GLY A 18 5.93 -9.18 -0.89
C GLY A 18 5.17 -7.99 -1.49
N TYR A 19 4.74 -7.10 -0.62
CA TYR A 19 3.99 -5.89 -0.96
C TYR A 19 4.26 -4.78 0.07
N ARG A 20 4.00 -3.53 -0.32
CA ARG A 20 4.08 -2.35 0.54
C ARG A 20 2.68 -1.80 0.80
N LEU A 21 2.43 -1.45 2.06
CA LEU A 21 1.26 -0.68 2.47
C LEU A 21 1.67 0.77 2.69
N VAL A 22 0.92 1.71 2.13
CA VAL A 22 1.19 3.16 2.29
C VAL A 22 -0.08 3.88 2.73
N ILE A 23 0.06 4.73 3.74
CA ILE A 23 -0.96 5.69 4.18
C ILE A 23 -0.35 7.07 4.02
N ASN A 24 -1.01 7.89 3.21
CA ASN A 24 -0.63 9.28 2.99
C ASN A 24 -1.42 10.18 3.94
N SER A 25 -0.75 11.11 4.63
CA SER A 25 -1.37 12.03 5.59
C SER A 25 -0.90 13.46 5.36
N GLY A 26 -1.85 14.39 5.21
CA GLY A 26 -1.56 15.80 4.99
C GLY A 26 -0.90 16.11 3.64
N GLU A 27 -0.51 17.36 3.47
CA GLU A 27 0.03 17.90 2.22
C GLU A 27 1.38 17.27 1.85
N HIS A 28 2.34 17.25 2.78
CA HIS A 28 3.67 16.65 2.54
C HIS A 28 3.62 15.13 2.41
N GLY A 29 2.58 14.48 2.94
CA GLY A 29 2.31 13.07 2.71
C GLY A 29 1.61 12.79 1.38
N THR A 30 1.32 13.81 0.57
CA THR A 30 0.61 13.70 -0.73
C THR A 30 -0.83 13.17 -0.62
N GLN A 31 -1.54 13.48 0.46
CA GLN A 31 -2.94 13.06 0.65
C GLN A 31 -3.91 13.94 -0.17
N ILE A 32 -4.39 13.41 -1.29
CA ILE A 32 -5.38 14.10 -2.14
C ILE A 32 -6.82 13.87 -1.65
N VAL A 33 -7.17 12.62 -1.32
CA VAL A 33 -8.50 12.25 -0.80
C VAL A 33 -8.47 12.30 0.72
N LYS A 34 -9.22 13.25 1.31
CA LYS A 34 -9.30 13.47 2.77
C LYS A 34 -10.23 12.47 3.49
N HIS A 35 -10.03 11.20 3.20
CA HIS A 35 -10.61 10.06 3.92
C HIS A 35 -9.48 9.08 4.21
N LEU A 36 -9.47 8.42 5.37
CA LEU A 36 -8.41 7.46 5.69
C LEU A 36 -8.47 6.28 4.71
N HIS A 37 -7.42 6.12 3.90
CA HIS A 37 -7.27 5.03 2.95
C HIS A 37 -5.83 4.51 2.99
N LEU A 38 -5.62 3.31 2.44
CA LEU A 38 -4.30 2.71 2.29
C LEU A 38 -4.13 2.20 0.87
N HIS A 39 -2.91 2.32 0.35
CA HIS A 39 -2.51 1.72 -0.91
C HIS A 39 -1.86 0.36 -0.66
N VAL A 40 -2.14 -0.63 -1.52
CA VAL A 40 -1.45 -1.93 -1.55
C VAL A 40 -0.68 -2.00 -2.86
N MET A 41 0.65 -2.05 -2.80
CA MET A 41 1.52 -2.05 -3.98
C MET A 41 2.41 -3.29 -3.99
N GLY A 42 2.45 -4.03 -5.10
CA GLY A 42 3.29 -5.22 -5.26
C GLY A 42 3.19 -5.79 -6.67
N GLY A 43 3.66 -7.03 -6.86
CA GLY A 43 3.70 -7.69 -8.18
C GLY A 43 4.96 -7.39 -8.99
N ARG A 44 5.90 -6.62 -8.43
CA ARG A 44 7.24 -6.35 -8.95
C ARG A 44 8.15 -5.92 -7.80
N GLN A 45 9.47 -5.93 -8.03
CA GLN A 45 10.42 -5.29 -7.12
C GLN A 45 10.08 -3.79 -7.00
N LEU A 46 9.85 -3.34 -5.77
CA LEU A 46 9.69 -1.92 -5.46
C LEU A 46 11.07 -1.32 -5.16
N THR A 47 11.24 -0.05 -5.45
CA THR A 47 12.44 0.72 -5.07
C THR A 47 12.54 0.79 -3.55
N SER A 48 13.74 0.88 -2.99
CA SER A 48 13.93 1.11 -1.56
C SER A 48 13.54 2.54 -1.15
N ASP A 49 13.47 3.46 -2.12
CA ASP A 49 12.91 4.79 -1.90
C ASP A 49 11.42 4.70 -1.54
N MET A 50 11.01 5.55 -0.60
CA MET A 50 9.66 5.62 -0.05
C MET A 50 8.96 6.94 -0.43
N GLY A 51 9.64 7.84 -1.16
CA GLY A 51 9.13 9.11 -1.69
C GLY A 51 8.92 9.11 -3.19
#